data_AF-A0A4U5VLI5-F1
#
_entry.id   AF-A0A4U5VLI5-F1
#
_cell.length_a   1.000
_cell.length_b   1.000
_cell.length_c   1.000
_cell.angle_alpha   90.00
_cell.angle_beta   90.00
_cell.angle_gamma   90.00
#
_symmetry.space_group_name_H-M   'P 1'
#
loop_
_entity.id
_entity.type
_entity.pdbx_description
1 polymer ?
#
loop_
_entity_poly.entity_id
_entity_poly.type
_entity_poly.pdbx_seq_one_letter_code
_entity_poly.pdbx_strand_id
1 'polypeptide(L)'
;MVYGDVVECGDVVAYGDVVECGDVVVYGDVVECGDVVAYGDVVVYGDVVAYGDVVECGDVVAYGDVVECGDVVAYGDVVECGDVVAYGDVVECGDVVAYGDVVECGDVVAYGDVVECGDVVAYGDVVECGDVVAYGDVVECGDVVAYGDVVDVGDVVAYGDVVVYGDVVVYGDVVAYGDVVECGDVVVYGDVVECGDVVAYGDVVVYGTWDVVECGDVVAYGDVVECGDVVECGDVVECGDIVVYGDVVVYGDVVECGDVVAYGDVVECGDVVAYGDVVECGDVCGDVVVCGNVMECGDVVVYGDVVVCGDTVVYGNVVECGDVVVYGDVVVYGDVVECGDVVVCGNVMECGDVVVYGDVVVCGDTVVYGNVVECRDVVECGDVVV
;
A
#
# COMPACT_ATOMS: atom_id res chain seq x y z
N MET A 1 -30.08 20.34 -58.01
CA MET A 1 -31.16 19.35 -57.77
C MET A 1 -31.19 18.38 -58.93
N VAL A 2 -30.49 17.27 -58.74
CA VAL A 2 -30.41 16.14 -59.67
C VAL A 2 -30.97 14.90 -58.96
N TYR A 3 -31.59 13.99 -59.72
CA TYR A 3 -32.13 12.73 -59.21
C TYR A 3 -31.44 11.57 -59.96
N GLY A 4 -30.82 10.65 -59.19
CA GLY A 4 -29.95 9.58 -59.70
C GLY A 4 -28.47 9.98 -59.70
N ASP A 5 -27.59 9.02 -60.03
CA ASP A 5 -26.13 9.16 -59.90
C ASP A 5 -25.57 10.34 -60.70
N VAL A 6 -24.73 11.17 -60.06
CA VAL A 6 -24.20 12.42 -60.66
C VAL A 6 -22.67 12.42 -60.71
N VAL A 7 -22.13 12.89 -61.84
CA VAL A 7 -20.69 13.02 -62.14
C VAL A 7 -20.45 14.29 -62.98
N GLU A 8 -20.50 15.45 -62.35
CA GLU A 8 -20.17 16.80 -62.85
C GLU A 8 -19.11 17.51 -61.97
N CYS A 9 -18.92 18.83 -62.08
CA CYS A 9 -18.04 19.59 -61.20
C CYS A 9 -18.69 20.94 -60.85
N GLY A 10 -18.71 21.31 -59.57
CA GLY A 10 -19.29 22.55 -59.03
C GLY A 10 -20.33 22.30 -57.95
N ASP A 11 -20.96 23.36 -57.43
CA ASP A 11 -21.88 23.21 -56.30
C ASP A 11 -23.17 22.45 -56.67
N VAL A 12 -23.39 21.28 -56.08
CA VAL A 12 -24.49 20.38 -56.44
C VAL A 12 -25.37 20.02 -55.25
N VAL A 13 -26.67 19.88 -55.52
CA VAL A 13 -27.65 19.28 -54.61
C VAL A 13 -28.26 18.06 -55.29
N ALA A 14 -28.12 16.86 -54.72
CA ALA A 14 -28.51 15.60 -55.36
C ALA A 14 -29.28 14.63 -54.43
N TYR A 15 -30.08 13.76 -55.04
CA TYR A 15 -30.73 12.61 -54.40
C TYR A 15 -30.30 11.33 -55.14
N GLY A 16 -29.41 10.56 -54.53
CA GLY A 16 -28.64 9.48 -55.15
C GLY A 16 -27.13 9.66 -54.93
N ASP A 17 -26.32 8.71 -55.37
CA ASP A 17 -24.89 8.68 -55.08
C ASP A 17 -24.11 9.65 -55.98
N VAL A 18 -23.06 10.30 -55.46
CA VAL A 18 -22.36 11.38 -56.17
C VAL A 18 -20.84 11.17 -56.17
N VAL A 19 -20.21 11.43 -57.33
CA VAL A 19 -18.74 11.42 -57.52
C VAL A 19 -18.30 12.65 -58.32
N GLU A 20 -18.05 13.77 -57.65
CA GLU A 20 -17.64 15.08 -58.21
C GLU A 20 -16.46 15.77 -57.49
N CYS A 21 -16.21 17.04 -57.83
CA CYS A 21 -15.31 17.94 -57.12
C CYS A 21 -16.01 19.29 -56.94
N GLY A 22 -16.11 19.79 -55.71
CA GLY A 22 -16.83 21.03 -55.35
C GLY A 22 -17.60 20.88 -54.03
N ASP A 23 -18.30 21.94 -53.61
CA ASP A 23 -19.09 21.90 -52.36
C ASP A 23 -20.46 21.27 -52.62
N VAL A 24 -20.82 20.21 -51.90
CA VAL A 24 -22.00 19.38 -52.24
C VAL A 24 -22.95 19.15 -51.07
N VAL A 25 -24.25 19.05 -51.38
CA VAL A 25 -25.30 18.62 -50.45
C VAL A 25 -26.06 17.41 -51.02
N VAL A 26 -25.92 16.24 -50.40
CA VAL A 26 -26.38 14.96 -50.97
C VAL A 26 -27.28 14.17 -50.02
N TYR A 27 -28.29 13.51 -50.58
CA TYR A 27 -29.09 12.49 -49.91
C TYR A 27 -28.81 11.12 -50.56
N GLY A 28 -27.72 10.47 -50.13
CA GLY A 28 -27.10 9.29 -50.73
C GLY A 28 -25.60 9.28 -50.39
N ASP A 29 -24.86 8.30 -50.92
CA ASP A 29 -23.44 8.13 -50.60
C ASP A 29 -22.56 9.05 -51.49
N VAL A 30 -21.43 9.54 -50.97
CA VAL A 30 -20.60 10.56 -51.63
C VAL A 30 -19.13 10.14 -51.71
N VAL A 31 -18.49 10.34 -52.86
CA VAL A 31 -17.04 10.17 -53.03
C VAL A 31 -16.43 11.33 -53.82
N GLU A 32 -15.81 12.33 -53.17
CA GLU A 32 -15.46 13.61 -53.82
C GLU A 32 -14.11 14.25 -53.40
N CYS A 33 -13.87 15.51 -53.80
CA CYS A 33 -12.91 16.42 -53.15
C CYS A 33 -13.58 17.81 -52.97
N GLY A 34 -13.67 18.34 -51.75
CA GLY A 34 -14.39 19.58 -51.41
C GLY A 34 -15.21 19.45 -50.12
N ASP A 35 -15.89 20.52 -49.69
CA ASP A 35 -16.67 20.51 -48.44
C ASP A 35 -18.05 19.83 -48.66
N VAL A 36 -18.44 18.91 -47.78
CA VAL A 36 -19.61 18.04 -48.01
C VAL A 36 -20.63 18.07 -46.89
N VAL A 37 -21.91 18.11 -47.26
CA VAL A 37 -23.03 17.81 -46.36
C VAL A 37 -23.84 16.63 -46.89
N ALA A 38 -23.80 15.47 -46.21
CA ALA A 38 -24.43 14.24 -46.70
C ALA A 38 -25.38 13.57 -45.69
N TYR A 39 -26.40 12.90 -46.22
CA TYR A 39 -27.31 12.02 -45.47
C TYR A 39 -27.14 10.55 -45.89
N GLY A 40 -25.90 10.10 -45.96
CA GLY A 40 -25.41 8.77 -46.35
C GLY A 40 -23.93 8.67 -46.01
N ASP A 41 -23.25 7.62 -46.48
CA ASP A 41 -21.84 7.39 -46.18
C ASP A 41 -20.94 8.26 -47.09
N VAL A 42 -19.80 8.73 -46.57
CA VAL A 42 -18.98 9.77 -47.20
C VAL A 42 -17.50 9.36 -47.29
N VAL A 43 -16.88 9.58 -48.45
CA VAL A 43 -15.45 9.38 -48.70
C VAL A 43 -14.86 10.53 -49.55
N VAL A 44 -14.48 11.65 -48.95
CA VAL A 44 -14.04 12.88 -49.62
C VAL A 44 -12.61 13.27 -49.15
N TYR A 45 -12.26 14.54 -49.34
CA TYR A 45 -11.03 15.22 -48.95
C TYR A 45 -11.44 16.70 -48.81
N GLY A 46 -11.84 17.10 -47.61
CA GLY A 46 -12.36 18.44 -47.27
C GLY A 46 -13.06 18.44 -45.92
N ASP A 47 -13.75 19.51 -45.56
CA ASP A 47 -14.51 19.56 -44.29
C ASP A 47 -15.89 18.87 -44.48
N VAL A 48 -16.30 18.03 -43.52
CA VAL A 48 -17.46 17.14 -43.68
C VAL A 48 -18.52 17.34 -42.61
N VAL A 49 -19.79 17.31 -43.02
CA VAL A 49 -20.94 17.10 -42.13
C VAL A 49 -21.80 15.95 -42.64
N ALA A 50 -21.82 14.81 -41.93
CA ALA A 50 -22.51 13.60 -42.39
C ALA A 50 -23.47 13.00 -41.35
N TYR A 51 -24.49 12.28 -41.85
CA TYR A 51 -25.41 11.46 -41.04
C TYR A 51 -25.25 9.94 -41.30
N GLY A 52 -24.10 9.55 -41.84
CA GLY A 52 -23.65 8.17 -42.05
C GLY A 52 -22.17 8.06 -41.73
N ASP A 53 -21.53 6.97 -42.14
CA ASP A 53 -20.11 6.71 -41.84
C ASP A 53 -19.20 7.56 -42.75
N VAL A 54 -18.05 8.00 -42.23
CA VAL A 54 -17.15 8.94 -42.93
C VAL A 54 -15.72 8.42 -43.01
N VAL A 55 -15.06 8.59 -44.16
CA VAL A 55 -13.64 8.25 -44.37
C VAL A 55 -12.92 9.30 -45.22
N GLU A 56 -12.18 10.25 -44.63
CA GLU A 56 -11.46 11.32 -45.35
C GLU A 56 -10.12 11.80 -44.76
N CYS A 57 -9.76 13.04 -45.08
CA CYS A 57 -8.71 13.84 -44.45
C CYS A 57 -9.19 15.31 -44.39
N GLY A 58 -9.78 15.73 -43.28
CA GLY A 58 -10.24 17.10 -42.99
C GLY A 58 -10.92 17.21 -41.62
N ASP A 59 -11.56 18.34 -41.31
CA ASP A 59 -12.32 18.48 -40.06
C ASP A 59 -13.72 17.85 -40.23
N VAL A 60 -14.14 16.99 -39.30
CA VAL A 60 -15.37 16.18 -39.45
C VAL A 60 -16.39 16.44 -38.35
N VAL A 61 -17.67 16.50 -38.77
CA VAL A 61 -18.82 16.35 -37.88
C VAL A 61 -19.75 15.24 -38.38
N ALA A 62 -19.82 14.11 -37.67
CA ALA A 62 -20.57 12.92 -38.12
C ALA A 62 -21.58 12.37 -37.09
N TYR A 63 -22.65 11.76 -37.59
CA TYR A 63 -23.59 10.94 -36.82
C TYR A 63 -23.52 9.45 -37.23
N GLY A 64 -22.29 8.94 -37.35
CA GLY A 64 -21.91 7.58 -37.71
C GLY A 64 -20.45 7.37 -37.35
N ASP A 65 -19.87 6.26 -37.77
CA ASP A 65 -18.48 5.93 -37.48
C ASP A 65 -17.53 6.72 -38.39
N VAL A 66 -16.36 7.11 -37.90
CA VAL A 66 -15.41 8.00 -38.61
C VAL A 66 -14.01 7.38 -38.70
N VAL A 67 -13.37 7.47 -39.87
CA VAL A 67 -11.97 7.06 -40.08
C VAL A 67 -11.20 8.09 -40.93
N GLU A 68 -10.47 9.01 -40.30
CA GLU A 68 -9.73 10.08 -40.99
C GLU A 68 -8.36 10.48 -40.38
N CYS A 69 -7.90 11.70 -40.73
CA CYS A 69 -6.75 12.40 -40.19
C CYS A 69 -7.12 13.90 -40.12
N GLY A 70 -7.62 14.37 -38.97
CA GLY A 70 -8.06 15.74 -38.72
C GLY A 70 -8.77 15.87 -37.37
N ASP A 71 -9.32 17.04 -37.05
CA ASP A 71 -10.07 17.22 -35.79
C ASP A 71 -11.52 16.70 -35.97
N VAL A 72 -12.01 15.85 -35.05
CA VAL A 72 -13.30 15.14 -35.21
C VAL A 72 -14.30 15.42 -34.11
N VAL A 73 -15.56 15.58 -34.50
CA VAL A 73 -16.73 15.50 -33.60
C VAL A 73 -17.72 14.43 -34.10
N ALA A 74 -17.84 13.30 -33.40
CA ALA A 74 -18.65 12.16 -33.85
C ALA A 74 -19.67 11.66 -32.83
N TYR A 75 -20.80 11.13 -33.33
CA TYR A 75 -21.76 10.32 -32.58
C TYR A 75 -21.73 8.86 -33.07
N GLY A 76 -20.56 8.26 -32.97
CA GLY A 76 -20.23 6.90 -33.38
C GLY A 76 -18.77 6.62 -33.00
N ASP A 77 -18.24 5.48 -33.41
CA ASP A 77 -16.86 5.09 -33.12
C ASP A 77 -15.88 5.83 -34.05
N VAL A 78 -14.69 6.18 -33.56
CA VAL A 78 -13.71 7.00 -34.29
C VAL A 78 -12.35 6.32 -34.37
N VAL A 79 -11.69 6.36 -35.53
CA VAL A 79 -10.34 5.84 -35.74
C VAL A 79 -9.50 6.80 -36.60
N GLU A 80 -8.64 7.65 -36.02
CA GLU A 80 -7.98 8.71 -36.80
C GLU A 80 -6.48 8.97 -36.50
N CYS A 81 -6.00 10.20 -36.82
CA CYS A 81 -4.87 10.91 -36.20
C CYS A 81 -5.22 12.42 -36.03
N GLY A 82 -5.58 12.90 -34.83
CA GLY A 82 -5.97 14.29 -34.53
C GLY A 82 -6.59 14.50 -33.14
N ASP A 83 -7.19 15.68 -32.87
CA ASP A 83 -7.92 15.92 -31.61
C ASP A 83 -9.39 15.48 -31.76
N VAL A 84 -9.92 14.67 -30.83
CA VAL A 84 -11.25 14.02 -30.99
C VAL A 84 -12.23 14.34 -29.86
N VAL A 85 -13.50 14.56 -30.25
CA VAL A 85 -14.65 14.55 -29.36
C VAL A 85 -15.70 13.54 -29.85
N ALA A 86 -15.86 12.42 -29.15
CA ALA A 86 -16.74 11.33 -29.60
C ALA A 86 -17.78 10.88 -28.55
N TYR A 87 -18.94 10.42 -29.04
CA TYR A 87 -19.94 9.66 -28.28
C TYR A 87 -19.98 8.20 -28.74
N GLY A 88 -18.82 7.55 -28.69
CA GLY A 88 -18.55 6.17 -29.06
C GLY A 88 -17.12 5.83 -28.67
N ASP A 89 -16.64 4.66 -29.08
CA ASP A 89 -15.28 4.20 -28.79
C ASP A 89 -14.27 4.88 -29.73
N VAL A 90 -13.05 5.14 -29.27
CA VAL A 90 -12.03 5.91 -30.00
C VAL A 90 -10.69 5.15 -30.08
N VAL A 91 -10.06 5.09 -31.26
CA VAL A 91 -8.74 4.45 -31.48
C VAL A 91 -7.86 5.27 -32.44
N GLU A 92 -6.94 6.06 -31.94
CA GLU A 92 -6.56 7.32 -32.61
C GLU A 92 -5.17 7.78 -32.03
N CYS A 93 -4.62 8.94 -32.40
CA CYS A 93 -3.34 9.48 -31.91
C CYS A 93 -3.42 11.01 -31.74
N GLY A 94 -3.85 11.50 -30.58
CA GLY A 94 -3.94 12.91 -30.21
C GLY A 94 -4.64 13.13 -28.86
N ASP A 95 -5.14 14.35 -28.59
CA ASP A 95 -5.87 14.63 -27.36
C ASP A 95 -7.36 14.25 -27.49
N VAL A 96 -7.90 13.48 -26.54
CA VAL A 96 -9.23 12.84 -26.69
C VAL A 96 -10.22 13.26 -25.61
N VAL A 97 -11.48 13.48 -26.03
CA VAL A 97 -12.65 13.53 -25.14
C VAL A 97 -13.73 12.56 -25.61
N ALA A 98 -13.93 11.44 -24.92
CA ALA A 98 -14.86 10.39 -25.34
C ALA A 98 -15.92 10.01 -24.29
N TYR A 99 -17.10 9.60 -24.77
CA TYR A 99 -18.12 8.90 -23.99
C TYR A 99 -18.23 7.44 -24.44
N GLY A 100 -17.11 6.73 -24.36
CA GLY A 100 -16.90 5.34 -24.74
C GLY A 100 -15.48 4.93 -24.35
N ASP A 101 -15.06 3.74 -24.78
CA ASP A 101 -13.72 3.23 -24.49
C ASP A 101 -12.69 3.87 -25.43
N VAL A 102 -11.46 4.12 -24.95
CA VAL A 102 -10.42 4.84 -25.70
C VAL A 102 -9.11 4.03 -25.78
N VAL A 103 -8.47 4.03 -26.95
CA VAL A 103 -7.15 3.42 -27.19
C VAL A 103 -6.27 4.31 -28.09
N GLU A 104 -5.45 5.19 -27.52
CA GLU A 104 -4.52 6.06 -28.26
C GLU A 104 -3.09 6.18 -27.69
N CYS A 105 -2.44 7.32 -27.99
CA CYS A 105 -1.19 7.82 -27.48
C CYS A 105 -1.31 9.36 -27.37
N GLY A 106 -1.91 9.87 -26.30
CA GLY A 106 -2.05 11.31 -26.02
C GLY A 106 -2.71 11.59 -24.66
N ASP A 107 -3.12 12.84 -24.39
CA ASP A 107 -3.82 13.17 -23.15
C ASP A 107 -5.33 12.86 -23.29
N VAL A 108 -5.90 12.09 -22.35
CA VAL A 108 -7.27 11.55 -22.49
C VAL A 108 -8.22 12.03 -21.40
N VAL A 109 -9.46 12.34 -21.80
CA VAL A 109 -10.61 12.47 -20.90
C VAL A 109 -11.76 11.57 -21.35
N ALA A 110 -12.01 10.46 -20.64
CA ALA A 110 -13.00 9.45 -21.05
C ALA A 110 -14.06 9.12 -19.99
N TYR A 111 -15.27 8.80 -20.47
CA TYR A 111 -16.33 8.15 -19.69
C TYR A 111 -16.51 6.68 -20.12
N GLY A 112 -15.43 5.93 -20.05
CA GLY A 112 -15.30 4.52 -20.41
C GLY A 112 -13.90 4.02 -20.02
N ASP A 113 -13.55 2.82 -20.45
CA ASP A 113 -12.24 2.23 -20.18
C ASP A 113 -11.17 2.80 -21.12
N VAL A 114 -9.94 2.98 -20.64
CA VAL A 114 -8.85 3.64 -21.39
C VAL A 114 -7.61 2.76 -21.47
N VAL A 115 -6.97 2.70 -22.65
CA VAL A 115 -5.69 2.00 -22.87
C VAL A 115 -4.73 2.82 -23.74
N GLU A 116 -3.85 3.62 -23.15
CA GLU A 116 -2.88 4.45 -23.88
C GLU A 116 -1.45 4.54 -23.32
N CYS A 117 -0.73 5.57 -23.80
CA CYS A 117 0.54 6.06 -23.29
C CYS A 117 0.46 7.60 -23.19
N GLY A 118 -0.10 8.14 -22.10
CA GLY A 118 -0.18 9.59 -21.85
C GLY A 118 -0.81 9.93 -20.50
N ASP A 119 -1.13 11.21 -20.25
CA ASP A 119 -1.79 11.61 -19.00
C ASP A 119 -3.32 11.39 -19.11
N VAL A 120 -3.94 10.69 -18.15
CA VAL A 120 -5.33 10.23 -18.26
C VAL A 120 -6.24 10.78 -17.17
N VAL A 121 -7.47 11.16 -17.56
CA VAL A 121 -8.60 11.36 -16.65
C VAL A 121 -9.79 10.50 -17.09
N ALA A 122 -10.09 9.42 -16.37
CA ALA A 122 -11.13 8.45 -16.76
C ALA A 122 -12.19 8.19 -15.69
N TYR A 123 -13.42 7.94 -16.15
CA TYR A 123 -14.52 7.37 -15.37
C TYR A 123 -14.80 5.91 -15.77
N GLY A 124 -13.75 5.10 -15.76
CA GLY A 124 -13.73 3.68 -16.10
C GLY A 124 -12.37 3.10 -15.74
N ASP A 125 -12.09 1.87 -16.16
CA ASP A 125 -10.83 1.19 -15.88
C ASP A 125 -9.72 1.69 -16.83
N VAL A 126 -8.47 1.78 -16.35
CA VAL A 126 -7.35 2.38 -17.08
C VAL A 126 -6.16 1.41 -17.17
N VAL A 127 -5.57 1.25 -18.35
CA VAL A 127 -4.35 0.45 -18.56
C VAL A 127 -3.32 1.22 -19.39
N GLU A 128 -2.34 1.83 -18.75
CA GLU A 128 -1.56 2.91 -19.37
C GLU A 128 -0.08 2.96 -18.96
N CYS A 129 0.63 3.95 -19.51
CA CYS A 129 2.00 4.32 -19.16
C CYS A 129 2.11 5.85 -19.05
N GLY A 130 1.68 6.44 -17.92
CA GLY A 130 1.65 7.89 -17.68
C GLY A 130 1.08 8.29 -16.31
N ASP A 131 0.80 9.58 -16.10
CA ASP A 131 0.18 10.04 -14.85
C ASP A 131 -1.35 9.90 -14.95
N VAL A 132 -2.01 9.24 -13.98
CA VAL A 132 -3.44 8.88 -14.07
C VAL A 132 -4.30 9.46 -12.95
N VAL A 133 -5.50 9.92 -13.33
CA VAL A 133 -6.61 10.19 -12.41
C VAL A 133 -7.85 9.39 -12.83
N ALA A 134 -8.19 8.32 -12.09
CA ALA A 134 -9.28 7.41 -12.46
C ALA A 134 -10.35 7.22 -11.38
N TYR A 135 -11.59 7.00 -11.82
CA TYR A 135 -12.73 6.55 -10.99
C TYR A 135 -13.13 5.10 -11.32
N GLY A 136 -12.13 4.25 -11.52
CA GLY A 136 -12.22 2.81 -11.80
C GLY A 136 -10.90 2.14 -11.45
N ASP A 137 -10.71 0.89 -11.87
CA ASP A 137 -9.49 0.12 -11.58
C ASP A 137 -8.35 0.55 -12.51
N VAL A 138 -7.10 0.58 -12.02
CA VAL A 138 -5.94 1.09 -12.78
C VAL A 138 -4.82 0.03 -12.85
N VAL A 139 -4.22 -0.14 -14.03
CA VAL A 139 -3.00 -0.94 -14.24
C VAL A 139 -1.97 -0.10 -15.00
N GLU A 140 -0.94 0.39 -14.32
CA GLU A 140 -0.09 1.47 -14.84
C GLU A 140 1.41 1.31 -14.55
N CYS A 141 2.19 2.23 -15.13
CA CYS A 141 3.58 2.46 -14.77
C CYS A 141 3.90 3.97 -14.81
N GLY A 142 3.37 4.68 -13.80
CA GLY A 142 3.51 6.12 -13.58
C GLY A 142 2.95 6.56 -12.22
N ASP A 143 2.74 7.87 -12.01
CA ASP A 143 2.16 8.38 -10.76
C ASP A 143 0.61 8.33 -10.83
N VAL A 144 -0.05 7.67 -9.87
CA VAL A 144 -1.49 7.38 -9.97
C VAL A 144 -2.32 7.98 -8.83
N VAL A 145 -3.48 8.56 -9.15
CA VAL A 145 -4.55 8.93 -8.22
C VAL A 145 -5.86 8.23 -8.60
N ALA A 146 -6.27 7.19 -7.86
CA ALA A 146 -7.43 6.38 -8.21
C ALA A 146 -8.48 6.24 -7.10
N TYR A 147 -9.75 6.09 -7.50
CA TYR A 147 -10.89 5.75 -6.65
C TYR A 147 -11.43 4.34 -6.97
N GLY A 148 -10.52 3.38 -7.14
CA GLY A 148 -10.75 1.96 -7.44
C GLY A 148 -9.50 1.14 -7.09
N ASP A 149 -9.44 -0.11 -7.53
CA ASP A 149 -8.29 -0.98 -7.23
C ASP A 149 -7.12 -0.66 -8.18
N VAL A 150 -5.88 -0.68 -7.68
CA VAL A 150 -4.69 -0.24 -8.45
C VAL A 150 -3.60 -1.31 -8.47
N VAL A 151 -3.02 -1.55 -9.66
CA VAL A 151 -1.82 -2.39 -9.85
C VAL A 151 -0.75 -1.59 -10.59
N ASP A 152 0.29 -1.14 -9.88
CA ASP A 152 1.22 -0.14 -10.41
C ASP A 152 2.71 -0.43 -10.21
N VAL A 153 3.53 0.21 -11.04
CA VAL A 153 5.00 0.28 -10.90
C VAL A 153 5.41 1.76 -10.88
N GLY A 154 5.03 2.46 -9.80
CA GLY A 154 5.19 3.91 -9.62
C GLY A 154 4.63 4.38 -8.26
N ASP A 155 4.57 5.69 -8.02
CA ASP A 155 4.04 6.26 -6.77
C ASP A 155 2.51 6.34 -6.83
N VAL A 156 1.81 5.79 -5.83
CA VAL A 156 0.33 5.66 -5.86
C VAL A 156 -0.37 6.39 -4.70
N VAL A 157 -1.48 7.07 -5.02
CA VAL A 157 -2.47 7.59 -4.07
C VAL A 157 -3.86 7.03 -4.41
N ALA A 158 -4.27 5.95 -3.75
CA ALA A 158 -5.54 5.26 -4.04
C ALA A 158 -6.56 5.34 -2.89
N TYR A 159 -7.83 5.12 -3.22
CA TYR A 159 -8.95 4.93 -2.29
C TYR A 159 -9.64 3.56 -2.56
N GLY A 160 -8.87 2.48 -2.61
CA GLY A 160 -9.27 1.09 -2.95
C GLY A 160 -8.15 0.08 -2.62
N ASP A 161 -8.27 -1.18 -3.07
CA ASP A 161 -7.23 -2.19 -2.84
C ASP A 161 -6.03 -1.92 -3.78
N VAL A 162 -4.79 -2.06 -3.28
CA VAL A 162 -3.58 -1.64 -4.03
C VAL A 162 -2.55 -2.77 -4.08
N VAL A 163 -1.88 -2.95 -5.22
CA VAL A 163 -0.73 -3.85 -5.41
C VAL A 163 0.37 -3.10 -6.16
N VAL A 164 1.40 -2.61 -5.46
CA VAL A 164 2.42 -1.71 -6.05
C VAL A 164 3.85 -2.25 -5.94
N TYR A 165 4.65 -1.96 -6.96
CA TYR A 165 6.12 -2.02 -6.91
C TYR A 165 6.71 -0.59 -6.92
N GLY A 166 6.68 0.10 -5.79
CA GLY A 166 7.09 1.51 -5.61
C GLY A 166 6.74 2.03 -4.21
N ASP A 167 6.90 3.34 -3.97
CA ASP A 167 6.49 3.98 -2.71
C ASP A 167 4.98 4.28 -2.75
N VAL A 168 4.24 4.02 -1.67
CA VAL A 168 2.77 4.17 -1.64
C VAL A 168 2.33 5.14 -0.56
N VAL A 169 1.42 6.07 -0.89
CA VAL A 169 0.78 6.96 0.10
C VAL A 169 -0.74 6.82 0.03
N VAL A 170 -1.31 6.07 0.98
CA VAL A 170 -2.77 5.86 1.04
C VAL A 170 -3.42 6.85 2.02
N TYR A 171 -4.53 7.47 1.60
CA TYR A 171 -5.38 8.29 2.46
C TYR A 171 -6.73 7.61 2.68
N GLY A 172 -6.98 7.08 3.87
CA GLY A 172 -8.20 6.35 4.22
C GLY A 172 -7.90 4.96 4.78
N ASP A 173 -8.98 4.22 5.09
CA ASP A 173 -8.85 2.88 5.65
C ASP A 173 -8.47 1.89 4.52
N VAL A 174 -7.40 1.12 4.71
CA VAL A 174 -7.00 0.03 3.81
C VAL A 174 -7.61 -1.26 4.33
N VAL A 175 -8.38 -1.97 3.50
CA VAL A 175 -8.97 -3.27 3.87
C VAL A 175 -8.63 -4.32 2.82
N ALA A 176 -7.41 -4.85 2.88
CA ALA A 176 -6.95 -5.88 1.96
C ALA A 176 -7.46 -7.28 2.36
N TYR A 177 -7.99 -8.03 1.39
CA TYR A 177 -8.30 -9.46 1.54
C TYR A 177 -7.34 -10.30 0.68
N GLY A 178 -6.26 -10.80 1.26
CA GLY A 178 -5.21 -11.57 0.59
C GLY A 178 -3.82 -11.10 0.99
N ASP A 179 -2.78 -11.69 0.39
CA ASP A 179 -1.39 -11.33 0.69
C ASP A 179 -1.01 -10.02 -0.02
N VAL A 180 -0.46 -9.06 0.72
CA VAL A 180 0.03 -7.76 0.21
C VAL A 180 1.54 -7.81 0.09
N VAL A 181 2.09 -7.42 -1.07
CA VAL A 181 3.54 -7.36 -1.28
C VAL A 181 3.92 -6.01 -1.87
N GLU A 182 4.64 -5.19 -1.10
CA GLU A 182 5.05 -3.84 -1.47
C GLU A 182 6.58 -3.76 -1.61
N CYS A 183 7.05 -3.08 -2.65
CA CYS A 183 8.50 -2.87 -2.90
C CYS A 183 8.84 -1.39 -2.89
N GLY A 184 8.82 -0.77 -1.71
CA GLY A 184 9.11 0.64 -1.45
C GLY A 184 8.70 1.04 -0.04
N ASP A 185 8.82 2.33 0.27
CA ASP A 185 8.34 2.90 1.53
C ASP A 185 6.81 3.06 1.48
N VAL A 186 6.13 2.63 2.55
CA VAL A 186 4.66 2.66 2.65
C VAL A 186 4.25 3.70 3.69
N VAL A 187 3.40 4.66 3.32
CA VAL A 187 2.83 5.63 4.27
C VAL A 187 1.31 5.59 4.23
N VAL A 188 0.68 5.11 5.30
CA VAL A 188 -0.78 5.04 5.41
C VAL A 188 -1.31 6.10 6.37
N TYR A 189 -2.33 6.84 5.95
CA TYR A 189 -3.09 7.77 6.79
C TYR A 189 -4.53 7.25 6.98
N GLY A 190 -4.75 6.36 7.95
CA GLY A 190 -6.05 5.74 8.22
C GLY A 190 -5.92 4.43 8.99
N ASP A 191 -7.02 3.68 9.09
CA ASP A 191 -7.02 2.36 9.73
C ASP A 191 -6.56 1.29 8.72
N VAL A 192 -5.67 0.39 9.13
CA VAL A 192 -5.21 -0.73 8.29
C VAL A 192 -5.83 -2.02 8.84
N VAL A 193 -6.60 -2.73 8.01
CA VAL A 193 -7.16 -4.04 8.35
C VAL A 193 -6.83 -5.03 7.24
N GLU A 194 -5.80 -5.84 7.45
CA GLU A 194 -5.38 -6.83 6.47
C GLU A 194 -5.79 -8.24 6.90
N CYS A 195 -6.30 -9.01 5.94
CA CYS A 195 -6.67 -10.42 6.13
C CYS A 195 -5.87 -11.30 5.16
N GLY A 196 -4.56 -11.42 5.41
CA GLY A 196 -3.58 -12.21 4.65
C GLY A 196 -2.15 -11.91 5.13
N ASP A 197 -1.15 -12.48 4.47
CA ASP A 197 0.26 -12.23 4.82
C ASP A 197 0.75 -10.91 4.22
N VAL A 198 1.46 -10.09 5.00
CA VAL A 198 1.96 -8.76 4.58
C VAL A 198 3.47 -8.83 4.37
N VAL A 199 3.98 -8.39 3.23
CA VAL A 199 5.43 -8.33 2.95
C VAL A 199 5.82 -6.96 2.40
N ALA A 200 6.55 -6.16 3.19
CA ALA A 200 7.06 -4.86 2.78
C ALA A 200 8.59 -4.89 2.57
N TYR A 201 9.06 -4.36 1.45
CA TYR A 201 10.49 -4.15 1.16
C TYR A 201 10.84 -2.65 1.17
N GLY A 202 10.71 -2.02 2.33
CA GLY A 202 11.01 -0.60 2.59
C GLY A 202 10.53 -0.21 4.00
N ASP A 203 10.63 1.08 4.33
CA ASP A 203 10.15 1.59 5.61
C ASP A 203 8.61 1.65 5.60
N VAL A 204 7.96 1.17 6.66
CA VAL A 204 6.49 1.22 6.80
C VAL A 204 6.13 2.24 7.87
N VAL A 205 5.30 3.23 7.52
CA VAL A 205 4.84 4.27 8.45
C VAL A 205 3.32 4.37 8.43
N VAL A 206 2.69 4.01 9.54
CA VAL A 206 1.23 4.08 9.70
C VAL A 206 0.84 5.21 10.65
N TYR A 207 0.09 6.19 10.14
CA TYR A 207 -0.47 7.30 10.89
C TYR A 207 -1.99 7.11 11.09
N GLY A 208 -2.37 6.37 12.13
CA GLY A 208 -3.76 6.16 12.54
C GLY A 208 -4.17 7.02 13.74
N THR A 209 -5.48 7.10 14.00
CA THR A 209 -6.00 7.47 15.34
C THR A 209 -6.71 6.29 16.02
N TRP A 210 -6.71 5.14 15.34
CA TRP A 210 -7.31 3.86 15.73
C TRP A 210 -6.45 2.72 15.17
N ASP A 211 -6.73 1.52 15.66
CA ASP A 211 -5.84 0.36 15.73
C ASP A 211 -5.48 -0.24 14.35
N VAL A 212 -4.23 -0.69 14.19
CA VAL A 212 -3.79 -1.57 13.09
C VAL A 212 -4.18 -3.00 13.44
N VAL A 213 -4.86 -3.71 12.53
CA VAL A 213 -5.27 -5.11 12.77
C VAL A 213 -4.90 -5.99 11.60
N GLU A 214 -3.91 -6.86 11.80
CA GLU A 214 -3.43 -7.78 10.77
C GLU A 214 -3.78 -9.24 11.13
N CYS A 215 -4.40 -9.93 10.18
CA CYS A 215 -4.81 -11.33 10.29
C CYS A 215 -4.01 -12.22 9.34
N GLY A 216 -2.69 -12.27 9.53
CA GLY A 216 -1.73 -13.12 8.81
C GLY A 216 -0.31 -12.92 9.33
N ASP A 217 0.68 -13.50 8.65
CA ASP A 217 2.10 -13.30 8.99
C ASP A 217 2.62 -11.97 8.39
N VAL A 218 3.39 -11.22 9.17
CA VAL A 218 3.91 -9.88 8.79
C VAL A 218 5.41 -9.97 8.57
N VAL A 219 5.90 -9.48 7.44
CA VAL A 219 7.34 -9.45 7.13
C VAL A 219 7.76 -8.08 6.59
N ALA A 220 8.50 -7.31 7.40
CA ALA A 220 9.01 -6.00 7.01
C ALA A 220 10.54 -6.02 6.83
N TYR A 221 11.01 -5.48 5.70
CA TYR A 221 12.43 -5.24 5.41
C TYR A 221 12.72 -3.73 5.36
N GLY A 222 12.57 -3.07 6.49
CA GLY A 222 12.85 -1.64 6.71
C GLY A 222 12.50 -1.27 8.15
N ASP A 223 12.57 0.02 8.46
CA ASP A 223 12.12 0.53 9.76
C ASP A 223 10.58 0.62 9.77
N VAL A 224 9.95 0.20 10.87
CA VAL A 224 8.49 0.25 11.03
C VAL A 224 8.12 1.27 12.10
N VAL A 225 7.24 2.21 11.76
CA VAL A 225 6.76 3.25 12.69
C VAL A 225 5.24 3.31 12.69
N GLU A 226 4.65 2.95 13.82
CA GLU A 226 3.20 2.91 13.98
C GLU A 226 2.71 3.91 15.02
N CYS A 227 1.67 4.65 14.67
CA CYS A 227 0.99 5.57 15.58
C CYS A 227 -0.43 5.08 15.85
N GLY A 228 -0.59 4.23 16.86
CA GLY A 228 -1.86 3.62 17.24
C GLY A 228 -1.61 2.35 18.05
N ASP A 229 -2.70 1.68 18.45
CA ASP A 229 -2.61 0.33 19.00
C ASP A 229 -2.47 -0.67 17.84
N VAL A 230 -1.72 -1.75 18.04
CA VAL A 230 -1.36 -2.73 17.00
C VAL A 230 -1.85 -4.11 17.44
N VAL A 231 -2.57 -4.82 16.58
CA VAL A 231 -3.04 -6.18 16.86
C VAL A 231 -2.72 -7.10 15.70
N GLU A 232 -1.78 -8.00 15.90
CA GLU A 232 -1.35 -8.97 14.88
C GLU A 232 -1.75 -10.39 15.28
N CYS A 233 -2.33 -11.13 14.34
CA CYS A 233 -2.84 -12.48 14.55
C CYS A 233 -2.04 -13.58 13.81
N GLY A 234 -0.75 -13.35 13.59
CA GLY A 234 0.21 -14.28 12.98
C GLY A 234 1.64 -14.03 13.46
N ASP A 235 2.61 -14.65 12.77
CA ASP A 235 4.04 -14.50 13.08
C ASP A 235 4.59 -13.19 12.48
N VAL A 236 5.46 -12.50 13.21
CA VAL A 236 6.02 -11.19 12.85
C VAL A 236 7.52 -11.32 12.61
N VAL A 237 8.01 -10.88 11.46
CA VAL A 237 9.44 -10.91 11.13
C VAL A 237 9.90 -9.58 10.57
N GLU A 238 10.68 -8.84 11.36
CA GLU A 238 11.14 -7.51 10.98
C GLU A 238 12.67 -7.41 10.91
N CYS A 239 13.15 -6.75 9.84
CA CYS A 239 14.57 -6.60 9.56
C CYS A 239 15.13 -5.17 9.75
N GLY A 240 14.40 -4.28 10.42
CA GLY A 240 14.82 -2.92 10.78
C GLY A 240 14.44 -2.54 12.22
N ASP A 241 14.51 -1.24 12.52
CA ASP A 241 14.13 -0.70 13.84
C ASP A 241 12.61 -0.49 13.91
N ILE A 242 12.00 -0.83 15.05
CA ILE A 242 10.55 -0.73 15.27
C ILE A 242 10.25 0.35 16.30
N VAL A 243 9.31 1.24 15.98
CA VAL A 243 8.79 2.22 16.92
C VAL A 243 7.27 2.27 16.90
N VAL A 244 6.64 1.81 17.98
CA VAL A 244 5.18 1.86 18.15
C VAL A 244 4.77 2.90 19.19
N TYR A 245 3.78 3.72 18.86
CA TYR A 245 3.17 4.72 19.75
C TYR A 245 1.74 4.33 20.16
N GLY A 246 1.60 3.20 20.84
CA GLY A 246 0.35 2.67 21.40
C GLY A 246 0.57 1.28 22.00
N ASP A 247 -0.53 0.61 22.35
CA ASP A 247 -0.51 -0.75 22.91
C ASP A 247 -0.30 -1.77 21.77
N VAL A 248 0.58 -2.76 21.96
CA VAL A 248 0.89 -3.79 20.96
C VAL A 248 0.36 -5.13 21.45
N VAL A 249 -0.34 -5.89 20.60
CA VAL A 249 -0.77 -7.25 20.91
C VAL A 249 -0.47 -8.18 19.74
N VAL A 250 0.46 -9.12 19.93
CA VAL A 250 0.82 -10.11 18.92
C VAL A 250 0.37 -11.50 19.35
N TYR A 251 -0.34 -12.21 18.48
CA TYR A 251 -0.75 -13.61 18.66
C TYR A 251 0.00 -14.53 17.70
N GLY A 252 1.33 -14.56 17.82
CA GLY A 252 2.25 -15.40 17.07
C GLY A 252 3.69 -15.19 17.55
N ASP A 253 4.65 -15.83 16.87
CA ASP A 253 6.09 -15.69 17.18
C ASP A 253 6.62 -14.38 16.57
N VAL A 254 7.46 -13.65 17.31
CA VAL A 254 8.05 -12.36 16.90
C VAL A 254 9.56 -12.54 16.69
N VAL A 255 10.09 -12.08 15.55
CA VAL A 255 11.53 -12.08 15.25
C VAL A 255 11.97 -10.74 14.70
N GLU A 256 12.80 -10.03 15.45
CA GLU A 256 13.19 -8.66 15.12
C GLU A 256 14.71 -8.55 15.03
N CYS A 257 15.22 -7.94 13.96
CA CYS A 257 16.66 -7.80 13.75
C CYS A 257 17.23 -6.43 14.18
N GLY A 258 16.39 -5.43 14.40
CA GLY A 258 16.77 -4.07 14.84
C GLY A 258 16.41 -3.77 16.29
N ASP A 259 16.49 -2.50 16.65
CA ASP A 259 16.09 -1.98 17.96
C ASP A 259 14.56 -1.78 18.00
N VAL A 260 13.93 -2.13 19.13
CA VAL A 260 12.46 -2.13 19.27
C VAL A 260 12.06 -1.20 20.40
N VAL A 261 11.13 -0.29 20.13
CA VAL A 261 10.66 0.71 21.09
C VAL A 261 9.13 0.81 21.03
N ALA A 262 8.46 0.30 22.06
CA ALA A 262 7.02 0.45 22.22
C ALA A 262 6.68 1.45 23.32
N TYR A 263 5.84 2.44 22.99
CA TYR A 263 5.29 3.43 23.91
C TYR A 263 3.82 3.11 24.26
N GLY A 264 3.60 1.93 24.83
CA GLY A 264 2.31 1.44 25.34
C GLY A 264 2.49 0.08 26.02
N ASP A 265 1.38 -0.59 26.34
CA ASP A 265 1.39 -1.95 26.89
C ASP A 265 1.61 -2.96 25.74
N VAL A 266 2.67 -3.76 25.80
CA VAL A 266 2.99 -4.84 24.85
C VAL A 266 2.51 -6.19 25.40
N VAL A 267 1.81 -6.96 24.58
CA VAL A 267 1.35 -8.31 24.90
C VAL A 267 1.68 -9.28 23.77
N GLU A 268 2.70 -10.09 23.97
CA GLU A 268 3.16 -11.07 22.97
C GLU A 268 2.81 -12.47 23.41
N CYS A 269 1.94 -13.13 22.64
CA CYS A 269 1.47 -14.48 22.86
C CYS A 269 2.08 -15.47 21.87
N GLY A 270 3.41 -15.50 21.86
CA GLY A 270 4.28 -16.46 21.17
C GLY A 270 5.72 -16.32 21.66
N ASP A 271 6.66 -16.96 20.97
CA ASP A 271 8.10 -16.84 21.27
C ASP A 271 8.67 -15.57 20.63
N VAL A 272 9.54 -14.86 21.35
CA VAL A 272 10.07 -13.54 20.95
C VAL A 272 11.58 -13.62 20.80
N VAL A 273 12.12 -13.20 19.66
CA VAL A 273 13.56 -13.19 19.38
C VAL A 273 13.99 -11.84 18.81
N ALA A 274 14.64 -11.02 19.64
CA ALA A 274 15.14 -9.71 19.23
C ALA A 274 16.68 -9.71 19.10
N TYR A 275 17.22 -9.15 18.02
CA TYR A 275 18.67 -8.99 17.80
C TYR A 275 19.21 -7.57 18.03
N GLY A 276 18.40 -6.66 18.56
CA GLY A 276 18.76 -5.32 19.01
C GLY A 276 18.42 -5.05 20.48
N ASP A 277 18.45 -3.77 20.85
CA ASP A 277 17.97 -3.29 22.16
C ASP A 277 16.43 -3.23 22.15
N VAL A 278 15.79 -3.71 23.22
CA VAL A 278 14.32 -3.74 23.37
C VAL A 278 13.90 -2.77 24.47
N VAL A 279 12.93 -1.89 24.19
CA VAL A 279 12.38 -0.92 25.14
C VAL A 279 10.86 -0.94 25.12
N GLU A 280 10.27 -1.61 26.10
CA GLU A 280 8.82 -1.87 26.13
C GLU A 280 8.22 -1.71 27.54
N CYS A 281 6.91 -1.77 27.64
CA CYS A 281 6.18 -1.90 28.91
C CYS A 281 5.14 -2.99 28.66
N GLY A 282 5.12 -4.13 29.35
CA GLY A 282 4.19 -5.18 28.91
C GLY A 282 4.26 -6.53 29.60
N ASP A 283 3.31 -7.40 29.25
CA ASP A 283 3.19 -8.79 29.71
C ASP A 283 3.51 -9.75 28.55
N VAL A 284 4.46 -10.68 28.69
CA VAL A 284 4.84 -11.65 27.65
C VAL A 284 4.37 -13.07 28.00
N CYS A 285 3.64 -13.72 27.09
CA CYS A 285 3.04 -15.06 27.29
C CYS A 285 3.98 -16.23 26.93
N GLY A 286 5.11 -16.01 26.25
CA GLY A 286 5.99 -17.06 25.70
C GLY A 286 7.47 -16.95 26.09
N ASP A 287 8.34 -17.68 25.39
CA ASP A 287 9.80 -17.66 25.63
C ASP A 287 10.43 -16.43 24.97
N VAL A 288 11.34 -15.75 25.66
CA VAL A 288 11.96 -14.49 25.20
C VAL A 288 13.47 -14.65 25.04
N VAL A 289 14.01 -14.29 23.88
CA VAL A 289 15.45 -14.29 23.61
C VAL A 289 15.88 -12.93 23.04
N VAL A 290 16.63 -12.15 23.82
CA VAL A 290 17.13 -10.83 23.40
C VAL A 290 18.64 -10.85 23.26
N CYS A 291 19.16 -10.49 22.09
CA CYS A 291 20.58 -10.33 21.79
C CYS A 291 21.06 -8.87 21.86
N GLY A 292 20.52 -8.11 22.81
CA GLY A 292 20.88 -6.73 23.14
C GLY A 292 20.52 -6.40 24.58
N ASN A 293 20.36 -5.12 24.88
CA ASN A 293 19.91 -4.64 26.19
C ASN A 293 18.38 -4.61 26.24
N VAL A 294 17.82 -4.82 27.43
CA VAL A 294 16.38 -4.73 27.68
C VAL A 294 16.12 -3.58 28.64
N MET A 295 15.20 -2.67 28.31
CA MET A 295 14.72 -1.63 29.21
C MET A 295 13.20 -1.65 29.31
N GLU A 296 12.67 -1.95 30.47
CA GLU A 296 11.23 -2.01 30.69
C GLU A 296 10.74 -0.86 31.57
N CYS A 297 9.69 -0.17 31.11
CA CYS A 297 9.10 0.96 31.83
C CYS A 297 7.70 0.64 32.37
N GLY A 298 7.53 -0.49 33.04
CA GLY A 298 6.25 -0.91 33.60
C GLY A 298 6.36 -2.14 34.49
N ASP A 299 5.21 -2.67 34.88
CA ASP A 299 5.13 -4.03 35.46
C ASP A 299 5.28 -5.03 34.32
N VAL A 300 6.03 -6.11 34.57
CA VAL A 300 6.41 -7.11 33.58
C VAL A 300 6.04 -8.49 34.11
N VAL A 301 5.31 -9.26 33.31
CA VAL A 301 4.96 -10.64 33.63
C VAL A 301 5.38 -11.54 32.48
N VAL A 302 6.31 -12.45 32.73
CA VAL A 302 6.77 -13.43 31.73
C VAL A 302 6.35 -14.84 32.14
N TYR A 303 5.66 -15.55 31.24
CA TYR A 303 5.22 -16.92 31.49
C TYR A 303 6.20 -17.99 31.01
N GLY A 304 7.02 -17.70 30.00
CA GLY A 304 8.05 -18.59 29.44
C GLY A 304 9.45 -18.37 29.99
N ASP A 305 10.43 -19.00 29.33
CA ASP A 305 11.85 -18.88 29.66
C ASP A 305 12.45 -17.61 29.02
N VAL A 306 13.30 -16.88 29.76
CA VAL A 306 13.91 -15.63 29.31
C VAL A 306 15.42 -15.79 29.16
N VAL A 307 15.98 -15.37 28.02
CA VAL A 307 17.43 -15.33 27.77
C VAL A 307 17.84 -13.96 27.22
N VAL A 308 18.58 -13.18 28.01
CA VAL A 308 19.08 -11.86 27.59
C VAL A 308 20.61 -11.87 27.46
N CYS A 309 21.13 -11.44 26.31
CA CYS A 309 22.56 -11.30 26.05
C CYS A 309 23.04 -9.84 26.09
N GLY A 310 22.61 -9.11 27.11
CA GLY A 310 22.97 -7.72 27.39
C GLY A 310 22.53 -7.30 28.79
N ASP A 311 22.51 -6.00 29.04
CA ASP A 311 22.08 -5.44 30.32
C ASP A 311 20.54 -5.33 30.36
N THR A 312 19.93 -5.65 31.51
CA THR A 312 18.48 -5.58 31.72
C THR A 312 18.18 -4.51 32.77
N VAL A 313 17.29 -3.55 32.46
CA VAL A 313 16.84 -2.51 33.38
C VAL A 313 15.32 -2.46 33.44
N VAL A 314 14.72 -2.70 34.61
CA VAL A 314 13.27 -2.67 34.77
C VAL A 314 12.83 -1.59 35.76
N TYR A 315 11.84 -0.79 35.37
CA TYR A 315 11.20 0.24 36.17
C TYR A 315 9.75 -0.12 36.54
N GLY A 316 9.59 -1.25 37.24
CA GLY A 316 8.32 -1.70 37.80
C GLY A 316 8.48 -3.07 38.44
N ASN A 317 7.36 -3.76 38.68
CA ASN A 317 7.39 -5.08 39.30
C ASN A 317 7.62 -6.16 38.23
N VAL A 318 8.41 -7.18 38.56
CA VAL A 318 8.72 -8.29 37.66
C VAL A 318 8.11 -9.58 38.23
N VAL A 319 7.42 -10.35 37.40
CA VAL A 319 6.90 -11.68 37.74
C VAL A 319 7.27 -12.67 36.64
N GLU A 320 8.29 -13.49 36.86
CA GLU A 320 8.72 -14.50 35.89
C GLU A 320 8.32 -15.90 36.37
N CYS A 321 7.63 -16.65 35.49
CA CYS A 321 7.18 -18.00 35.78
C CYS A 321 8.12 -19.09 35.26
N GLY A 322 8.91 -18.79 34.22
CA GLY A 322 9.91 -19.67 33.62
C GLY A 322 11.33 -19.44 34.15
N ASP A 323 12.30 -20.07 33.50
CA ASP A 323 13.72 -19.97 33.84
C ASP A 323 14.34 -18.74 33.15
N VAL A 324 15.23 -18.03 33.86
CA VAL A 324 15.74 -16.73 33.42
C VAL A 324 17.26 -16.78 33.35
N VAL A 325 17.84 -16.39 32.21
CA VAL A 325 19.29 -16.37 31.99
C VAL A 325 19.72 -15.03 31.41
N VAL A 326 20.46 -14.24 32.18
CA VAL A 326 20.97 -12.93 31.73
C VAL A 326 22.50 -12.94 31.65
N TYR A 327 23.06 -12.55 30.51
CA TYR A 327 24.49 -12.37 30.27
C TYR A 327 24.90 -10.89 30.27
N GLY A 328 24.52 -10.17 31.32
CA GLY A 328 24.85 -8.77 31.56
C GLY A 328 24.44 -8.34 32.97
N ASP A 329 24.45 -7.04 33.22
CA ASP A 329 24.01 -6.46 34.49
C ASP A 329 22.48 -6.37 34.53
N VAL A 330 21.87 -6.76 35.66
CA VAL A 330 20.42 -6.67 35.90
C VAL A 330 20.16 -5.57 36.93
N VAL A 331 19.27 -4.63 36.62
CA VAL A 331 18.84 -3.56 37.52
C VAL A 331 17.32 -3.48 37.57
N VAL A 332 16.71 -3.77 38.72
CA VAL A 332 15.25 -3.71 38.89
C VAL A 332 14.86 -2.67 39.93
N TYR A 333 13.92 -1.79 39.58
CA TYR A 333 13.31 -0.79 40.46
C TYR A 333 11.84 -1.12 40.74
N GLY A 334 11.61 -2.23 41.44
CA GLY A 334 10.30 -2.66 41.90
C GLY A 334 10.39 -4.02 42.60
N ASP A 335 9.24 -4.63 42.87
CA ASP A 335 9.18 -5.95 43.52
C ASP A 335 9.39 -7.05 42.46
N VAL A 336 10.19 -8.07 42.80
CA VAL A 336 10.54 -9.18 41.90
C VAL A 336 9.98 -10.50 42.44
N VAL A 337 9.31 -11.28 41.60
CA VAL A 337 8.77 -12.61 41.93
C VAL A 337 9.20 -13.64 40.89
N GLU A 338 10.17 -14.47 41.27
CA GLU A 338 10.76 -15.50 40.41
C GLU A 338 10.23 -16.88 40.80
N CYS A 339 9.52 -17.54 39.89
CA CYS A 339 9.04 -18.91 40.13
C CYS A 339 9.98 -19.98 39.58
N GLY A 340 10.72 -19.69 38.50
CA GLY A 340 11.71 -20.57 37.89
C GLY A 340 13.13 -20.34 38.41
N ASP A 341 14.10 -20.99 37.76
CA ASP A 341 15.52 -20.89 38.11
C ASP A 341 16.15 -19.68 37.42
N VAL A 342 16.95 -18.88 38.14
CA VAL A 342 17.54 -17.62 37.65
C VAL A 342 19.06 -17.74 37.58
N VAL A 343 19.66 -17.40 36.45
CA VAL A 343 21.11 -17.38 36.23
C VAL A 343 21.54 -16.03 35.65
N VAL A 344 22.27 -15.24 36.44
CA VAL A 344 22.82 -13.94 36.01
C VAL A 344 24.34 -14.01 35.91
N CYS A 345 24.88 -13.73 34.73
CA CYS A 345 26.32 -13.64 34.44
C CYS A 345 26.81 -12.20 34.41
N GLY A 346 26.41 -11.41 35.40
CA GLY A 346 26.81 -10.02 35.63
C GLY A 346 26.42 -9.58 37.04
N ASN A 347 26.33 -8.27 37.27
CA ASN A 347 25.94 -7.70 38.56
C ASN A 347 24.41 -7.60 38.66
N VAL A 348 23.87 -7.78 39.85
CA VAL A 348 22.43 -7.63 40.12
C VAL A 348 22.22 -6.48 41.09
N MET A 349 21.35 -5.53 40.75
CA MET A 349 20.89 -4.47 41.64
C MET A 349 19.37 -4.47 41.70
N GLU A 350 18.81 -4.75 42.87
CA GLU A 350 17.37 -4.76 43.09
C GLU A 350 16.96 -3.70 44.11
N CYS A 351 15.98 -2.89 43.77
CA CYS A 351 15.42 -1.84 44.62
C CYS A 351 13.94 -2.11 44.91
N GLY A 352 13.65 -3.22 45.58
CA GLY A 352 12.31 -3.61 46.03
C GLY A 352 12.32 -4.93 46.80
N ASP A 353 11.15 -5.50 47.06
CA ASP A 353 11.03 -6.81 47.71
C ASP A 353 11.18 -7.94 46.69
N VAL A 354 11.99 -8.95 47.02
CA VAL A 354 12.39 -10.03 46.11
C VAL A 354 11.93 -11.37 46.67
N VAL A 355 11.18 -12.14 45.89
CA VAL A 355 10.65 -13.45 46.27
C VAL A 355 11.05 -14.47 45.22
N VAL A 356 11.92 -15.41 45.59
CA VAL A 356 12.40 -16.45 44.67
C VAL A 356 12.00 -17.85 45.15
N TYR A 357 11.34 -18.60 44.27
CA TYR A 357 10.92 -19.98 44.50
C TYR A 357 11.85 -21.02 43.86
N GLY A 358 12.56 -20.68 42.78
CA GLY A 358 13.56 -21.51 42.11
C GLY A 358 14.99 -21.34 42.66
N ASP A 359 15.95 -21.96 42.00
CA ASP A 359 17.37 -21.85 42.33
C ASP A 359 17.97 -20.59 41.68
N VAL A 360 18.78 -19.81 42.40
CA VAL A 360 19.41 -18.58 41.89
C VAL A 360 20.91 -18.72 41.82
N VAL A 361 21.51 -18.36 40.67
CA VAL A 361 22.96 -18.35 40.47
C VAL A 361 23.40 -16.99 39.92
N VAL A 362 24.14 -16.22 40.72
CA VAL A 362 24.70 -14.92 40.30
C VAL A 362 26.22 -15.01 40.22
N CYS A 363 26.76 -14.74 39.04
CA CYS A 363 28.19 -14.73 38.73
C CYS A 363 28.78 -13.30 38.67
N GLY A 364 28.35 -12.43 39.59
CA GLY A 364 28.83 -11.06 39.79
C GLY A 364 28.50 -10.56 41.19
N ASP A 365 28.50 -9.23 41.38
CA ASP A 365 28.15 -8.61 42.66
C ASP A 365 26.62 -8.42 42.76
N THR A 366 26.03 -8.71 43.91
CA THR A 366 24.60 -8.56 44.18
C THR A 366 24.36 -7.44 45.20
N VAL A 367 23.48 -6.50 44.90
CA VAL A 367 23.03 -5.44 45.81
C VAL A 367 21.52 -5.40 45.87
N VAL A 368 20.93 -5.69 47.04
CA VAL A 368 19.48 -5.65 47.23
C VAL A 368 19.10 -4.58 48.25
N TYR A 369 18.18 -3.70 47.88
CA TYR A 369 17.59 -2.68 48.75
C TYR A 369 16.12 -2.99 49.05
N GLY A 370 15.88 -4.03 49.86
CA GLY A 370 14.54 -4.46 50.25
C GLY A 370 14.54 -5.75 51.07
N ASN A 371 13.42 -6.47 51.09
CA ASN A 371 13.34 -7.77 51.74
C ASN A 371 13.56 -8.89 50.71
N VAL A 372 14.40 -9.86 51.05
CA VAL A 372 14.62 -11.07 50.23
C VAL A 372 13.96 -12.28 50.90
N VAL A 373 13.15 -13.02 50.13
CA VAL A 373 12.50 -14.28 50.54
C VAL A 373 12.86 -15.39 49.56
N GLU A 374 13.78 -16.27 49.98
CA GLU A 374 14.22 -17.42 49.20
C GLU A 374 13.57 -18.71 49.70
N CYS A 375 13.02 -19.51 48.79
CA CYS A 375 12.46 -20.83 49.10
C CYS A 375 13.39 -22.00 48.72
N ARG A 376 14.52 -21.72 48.05
CA ARG A 376 15.48 -22.69 47.48
C ARG A 376 16.94 -22.21 47.60
N ASP A 377 17.88 -22.86 46.90
CA ASP A 377 19.31 -22.61 47.05
C ASP A 377 19.76 -21.38 46.23
N VAL A 378 20.55 -20.51 46.85
CA VAL A 378 21.17 -19.35 46.20
C VAL A 378 22.68 -19.49 46.18
N VAL A 379 23.28 -19.32 45.00
CA VAL A 379 24.72 -19.44 44.75
C VAL A 379 25.27 -18.15 44.17
N GLU A 380 25.95 -17.38 45.01
CA GLU A 380 26.59 -16.12 44.61
C GLU A 380 28.12 -16.29 44.56
N CYS A 381 28.72 -15.87 43.45
CA CYS A 381 30.17 -15.93 43.26
C CYS A 381 30.90 -14.61 43.57
N GLY A 382 30.20 -13.49 43.67
CA GLY A 382 30.73 -12.15 43.99
C GLY A 382 30.38 -11.64 45.40
N ASP A 383 30.51 -10.34 45.63
CA ASP A 383 30.19 -9.70 46.91
C ASP A 383 28.68 -9.43 47.01
N VAL A 384 28.11 -9.64 48.21
CA VAL A 384 26.67 -9.55 48.47
C VAL A 384 26.41 -8.45 49.48
N VAL A 385 25.57 -7.48 49.12
CA VAL A 385 25.19 -6.35 49.98
C VAL A 385 23.67 -6.28 50.09
N VAL A 386 23.15 -6.57 51.28
CA VAL A 386 21.72 -6.46 51.65
C VAL A 386 21.52 -5.37 52.68
#